data_AF-A0A3C1HDX9-F1
#
_entry.id   AF-A0A3C1HDX9-F1
#
_cell.length_a   1.000
_cell.length_b   1.000
_cell.length_c   1.000
_cell.angle_alpha   90.00
_cell.angle_beta   90.00
_cell.angle_gamma   90.00
#
_symmetry.space_group_name_H-M   'P 1'
#
loop_
_entity.id
_entity.type
_entity.pdbx_description
1 polymer ?
#
loop_
_entity_poly.entity_id
_entity_poly.type
_entity_poly.pdbx_seq_one_letter_code
_entity_poly.pdbx_strand_id
1 'polypeptide(L)'
;MIAFLNWFLSSTVRQARQMCSHARKLVAAQRDLLAPPAISAVEASILALQRSTEGTIDRQGIEKRMLELDETARKWLKPYPHASYRENVEVLLVAIAVAMGIRTFILQPFKIPTGSMQPTLYGVTTQELPPGQELPNFFQRVKDFLVSGVTYFHIVAHNDGVFSIVDPQPSRFLLFNLRQRFKIGEEVYTVWFPPENLWRHAGFGGDGFPERHPEFKAGQNILHMAAVAGDHLFVDRVTYNFRHPARGDIVVFKTSGIHSPFMPEDQHYIKRLIGLGGETVQIGNDRHVVINGKRLDTSVPHFSKVYDESHWKNGGYMGHVNGSFHPSLGIPYFPDEATKFAVPPKQYLVMGDNTLNSSDSRYWGSFPRENVIGKSFFVYWPFNSRFGWWGHD
;
A
#
# COMPACT_ATOMS: atom_id res chain seq x y z
N MET A 1 -12.98 29.99 32.44
CA MET A 1 -14.12 29.26 31.82
C MET A 1 -14.79 30.09 30.70
N ILE A 2 -15.18 31.34 30.95
CA ILE A 2 -15.78 32.26 29.95
C ILE A 2 -14.87 32.51 28.73
N ALA A 3 -13.58 32.75 28.95
CA ALA A 3 -12.61 32.94 27.87
C ALA A 3 -12.53 31.74 26.89
N PHE A 4 -12.63 30.50 27.40
CA PHE A 4 -12.61 29.29 26.59
C PHE A 4 -13.92 29.09 25.81
N LEU A 5 -15.06 29.37 26.44
CA LEU A 5 -16.38 29.39 25.79
C LEU A 5 -16.44 30.41 24.63
N ASN A 6 -15.96 31.63 24.85
CA ASN A 6 -15.94 32.67 23.82
C ASN A 6 -15.05 32.32 22.61
N TRP A 7 -13.96 31.58 22.84
CA TRP A 7 -13.11 31.07 21.76
C TRP A 7 -13.83 30.05 20.88
N PHE A 8 -14.64 29.18 21.50
CA PHE A 8 -15.40 28.17 20.77
C PHE A 8 -16.56 28.82 19.98
N LEU A 9 -17.24 29.80 20.58
CA LEU A 9 -18.48 30.38 20.07
C LEU A 9 -18.31 31.51 19.03
N SER A 10 -17.14 32.14 18.92
CA SER A 10 -16.92 33.26 17.99
C SER A 10 -15.68 33.12 17.12
N SER A 11 -15.86 33.19 15.80
CA SER A 11 -14.76 33.23 14.82
C SER A 11 -13.88 34.47 14.99
N THR A 12 -14.46 35.63 15.31
CA THR A 12 -13.73 36.89 15.55
C THR A 12 -12.80 36.75 16.75
N VAL A 13 -13.27 36.12 17.84
CA VAL A 13 -12.43 35.86 19.03
C VAL A 13 -11.27 34.91 18.69
N ARG A 14 -11.50 33.88 17.85
CA ARG A 14 -10.41 32.99 17.38
C ARG A 14 -9.37 33.75 16.56
N GLN A 15 -9.79 34.58 15.61
CA GLN A 15 -8.90 35.39 14.78
C GLN A 15 -8.09 36.37 15.63
N ALA A 16 -8.74 37.11 16.54
CA ALA A 16 -8.07 38.02 17.46
C ALA A 16 -6.97 37.34 18.28
N ARG A 17 -7.27 36.15 18.84
CA ARG A 17 -6.29 35.37 19.61
C ARG A 17 -5.15 34.84 18.77
N GLN A 18 -5.41 34.36 17.55
CA GLN A 18 -4.37 33.97 16.60
C GLN A 18 -3.46 35.16 16.28
N MET A 19 -4.03 36.34 16.07
CA MET A 19 -3.26 37.55 15.77
C MET A 19 -2.40 38.02 16.95
N CYS A 20 -2.93 38.00 18.19
CA CYS A 20 -2.13 38.21 19.40
C CYS A 20 -0.97 37.21 19.49
N SER A 21 -1.23 35.92 19.25
CA SER A 21 -0.19 34.89 19.30
C SER A 21 0.88 35.11 18.23
N HIS A 22 0.50 35.52 17.02
CA HIS A 22 1.43 35.79 15.93
C HIS A 22 2.30 37.01 16.23
N ALA A 23 1.68 38.13 16.66
CA ALA A 23 2.39 39.34 17.03
C ALA A 23 3.39 39.11 18.19
N ARG A 24 3.04 38.29 19.19
CA ARG A 24 3.98 37.90 20.26
C ARG A 24 5.19 37.14 19.73
N LYS A 25 4.97 36.18 18.83
CA LYS A 25 6.06 35.40 18.22
C LYS A 25 7.01 36.33 17.45
N LEU A 26 6.47 37.31 16.72
CA LEU A 26 7.27 38.30 16.01
C LEU A 26 8.07 39.22 16.95
N VAL A 27 7.43 39.76 17.99
CA VAL A 27 8.12 40.58 19.00
C VAL A 27 9.23 39.78 19.68
N ALA A 28 8.97 38.54 20.08
CA ALA A 28 9.96 37.69 20.73
C ALA A 28 11.15 37.38 19.80
N ALA A 29 10.89 37.11 18.51
CA ALA A 29 11.92 36.76 17.55
C ALA A 29 12.71 37.96 16.99
N GLN A 30 12.23 39.18 17.19
CA GLN A 30 12.89 40.42 16.75
C GLN A 30 13.31 41.30 17.95
N ARG A 31 13.24 40.78 19.17
CA ARG A 31 13.43 41.56 20.41
C ARG A 31 14.80 42.22 20.48
N ASP A 32 15.81 41.57 19.91
CA ASP A 32 17.19 42.02 19.76
C ASP A 32 17.37 43.09 18.66
N LEU A 33 16.45 43.16 17.70
CA LEU A 33 16.49 44.09 16.56
C LEU A 33 15.64 45.35 16.77
N LEU A 34 14.73 45.34 17.76
CA LEU A 34 13.74 46.39 17.99
C LEU A 34 14.15 47.33 19.12
N ALA A 35 13.87 48.63 18.96
CA ALA A 35 14.06 49.60 20.04
C ALA A 35 13.08 49.34 21.21
N PRO A 36 13.46 49.60 22.48
CA PRO A 36 12.58 49.36 23.63
C PRO A 36 11.18 50.01 23.55
N PRO A 37 11.02 51.25 23.00
CA PRO A 37 9.68 51.84 22.82
C PRO A 37 8.82 51.09 21.81
N ALA A 38 9.42 50.49 20.78
CA ALA A 38 8.73 49.71 19.76
C ALA A 38 8.16 48.41 20.35
N ILE A 39 8.96 47.71 21.18
CA ILE A 39 8.55 46.50 21.89
C ILE A 39 7.35 46.80 22.80
N SER A 40 7.48 47.84 23.64
CA SER A 40 6.42 48.24 24.57
C SER A 40 5.12 48.62 23.87
N ALA A 41 5.20 49.31 22.72
CA ALA A 41 4.02 49.70 21.95
C ALA A 41 3.26 48.47 21.41
N VAL A 42 3.96 47.51 20.81
CA VAL A 42 3.34 46.30 20.27
C VAL A 42 2.81 45.41 21.39
N GLU A 43 3.55 45.23 22.48
CA GLU A 43 3.09 44.45 23.65
C GLU A 43 1.84 45.07 24.30
N ALA A 44 1.75 46.41 24.38
CA ALA A 44 0.57 47.11 24.87
C ALA A 44 -0.66 46.87 23.97
N SER A 45 -0.50 46.96 22.64
CA SER A 45 -1.60 46.67 21.69
C SER A 45 -2.04 45.20 21.75
N ILE A 46 -1.09 44.27 21.92
CA ILE A 46 -1.40 42.84 22.13
C ILE A 46 -2.22 42.63 23.41
N LEU A 47 -1.84 43.28 24.52
CA LEU A 47 -2.57 43.18 25.79
C LEU A 47 -3.96 43.80 25.69
N ALA A 48 -4.10 44.92 24.99
CA ALA A 48 -5.39 45.57 24.77
C ALA A 48 -6.35 44.67 23.98
N LEU A 49 -5.88 44.04 22.89
CA LEU A 49 -6.67 43.07 22.12
C LEU A 49 -6.96 41.80 22.93
N GLN A 50 -6.02 41.30 23.72
CA GLN A 50 -6.30 40.12 24.55
C GLN A 50 -7.42 40.42 25.56
N ARG A 51 -7.37 41.56 26.24
CA ARG A 51 -8.39 41.96 27.24
C ARG A 51 -9.78 42.07 26.62
N SER A 52 -9.91 42.54 25.37
CA SER A 52 -11.21 42.59 24.69
C SER A 52 -11.79 41.21 24.36
N THR A 53 -10.99 40.14 24.41
CA THR A 53 -11.45 38.75 24.17
C THR A 53 -11.84 37.98 25.45
N GLU A 54 -11.59 38.56 26.64
CA GLU A 54 -11.80 37.89 27.93
C GLU A 54 -13.17 38.19 28.57
N GLY A 55 -13.89 39.20 28.08
CA GLY A 55 -15.22 39.63 28.55
C GLY A 55 -16.38 39.29 27.62
N THR A 56 -17.42 40.12 27.61
CA THR A 56 -18.57 40.01 26.69
C THR A 56 -18.11 40.14 25.23
N ILE A 57 -18.67 39.32 24.33
CA ILE A 57 -18.30 39.34 22.91
C ILE A 57 -18.83 40.62 22.25
N ASP A 58 -17.98 41.64 22.16
CA ASP A 58 -18.19 42.83 21.34
C ASP A 58 -17.41 42.70 20.03
N ARG A 59 -18.10 42.31 18.96
CA ARG A 59 -17.46 42.08 17.66
C ARG A 59 -16.82 43.34 17.10
N GLN A 60 -17.51 44.49 17.17
CA GLN A 60 -17.01 45.75 16.61
C GLN A 60 -15.80 46.26 17.40
N GLY A 61 -15.85 46.16 18.74
CA GLY A 61 -14.73 46.50 19.59
C GLY A 61 -13.51 45.62 19.34
N ILE A 62 -13.69 44.31 19.15
CA ILE A 62 -12.61 43.37 18.84
C ILE A 62 -12.00 43.68 17.46
N GLU A 63 -12.81 43.89 16.41
CA GLU A 63 -12.33 44.24 15.07
C GLU A 63 -11.54 45.56 15.07
N LYS A 64 -12.00 46.56 15.83
CA LYS A 64 -11.25 47.81 16.02
C LYS A 64 -9.89 47.58 16.68
N ARG A 65 -9.84 46.81 17.76
CA ARG A 65 -8.57 46.46 18.44
C ARG A 65 -7.66 45.62 17.55
N MET A 66 -8.22 44.80 16.66
CA MET A 66 -7.45 44.06 15.67
C MET A 66 -6.75 45.01 14.69
N LEU A 67 -7.47 46.00 14.14
CA LEU A 67 -6.89 47.01 13.26
C LEU A 67 -5.78 47.81 13.95
N GLU A 68 -6.01 48.26 15.18
CA GLU A 68 -5.00 48.98 15.98
C GLU A 68 -3.71 48.15 16.19
N LEU A 69 -3.86 46.84 16.44
CA LEU A 69 -2.72 45.93 16.55
C LEU A 69 -2.00 45.75 15.20
N ASP A 70 -2.72 45.60 14.09
CA ASP A 70 -2.11 45.46 12.76
C ASP A 70 -1.33 46.72 12.36
N GLU A 71 -1.89 47.91 12.58
CA GLU A 71 -1.20 49.19 12.33
C GLU A 71 0.06 49.33 13.18
N THR A 72 -0.03 49.03 14.48
CA THR A 72 1.12 49.08 15.40
C THR A 72 2.19 48.07 14.99
N ALA A 73 1.78 46.85 14.60
CA ALA A 73 2.65 45.79 14.14
C ALA A 73 3.37 46.17 12.84
N ARG A 74 2.67 46.70 11.83
CA ARG A 74 3.28 47.13 10.55
C ARG A 74 4.26 48.28 10.72
N LYS A 75 4.01 49.18 11.68
CA LYS A 75 4.88 50.31 11.97
C LYS A 75 6.23 49.87 12.54
N TRP A 76 6.23 48.87 13.41
CA TRP A 76 7.39 48.54 14.23
C TRP A 76 8.05 47.20 13.89
N LEU A 77 7.28 46.18 13.48
CA LEU A 77 7.78 44.84 13.19
C LEU A 77 8.25 44.72 11.74
N LYS A 78 9.39 44.06 11.54
CA LYS A 78 9.87 43.74 10.20
C LYS A 78 9.12 42.51 9.67
N PRO A 79 8.57 42.54 8.45
CA PRO A 79 7.99 41.34 7.86
C PRO A 79 9.09 40.30 7.62
N TYR A 80 8.80 39.02 7.90
CA TYR A 80 9.72 37.96 7.50
C TYR A 80 9.79 37.89 5.97
N PRO A 81 10.99 37.81 5.37
CA PRO A 81 11.10 37.53 3.96
C PRO A 81 10.46 36.16 3.68
N HIS A 82 9.63 36.09 2.63
CA HIS A 82 8.99 34.84 2.17
C HIS A 82 8.13 34.11 3.23
N ALA A 83 7.44 34.84 4.10
CA ALA A 83 6.59 34.26 5.16
C ALA A 83 5.63 33.17 4.65
N SER A 84 5.00 33.37 3.50
CA SER A 84 4.08 32.40 2.87
C SER A 84 4.75 31.06 2.54
N TYR A 85 6.03 31.08 2.11
CA TYR A 85 6.75 29.85 1.79
C TYR A 85 7.06 29.05 3.06
N ARG A 86 7.45 29.73 4.15
CA ARG A 86 7.71 29.07 5.43
C ARG A 86 6.46 28.39 5.99
N GLU A 87 5.31 29.06 5.92
CA GLU A 87 4.04 28.49 6.37
C GLU A 87 3.65 27.25 5.54
N ASN A 88 3.75 27.34 4.21
CA ASN A 88 3.49 26.20 3.33
C ASN A 88 4.43 25.02 3.62
N VAL A 89 5.72 25.29 3.88
CA VAL A 89 6.71 24.26 4.23
C VAL A 89 6.39 23.65 5.59
N GLU A 90 6.04 24.43 6.61
CA GLU A 90 5.64 23.93 7.93
C GLU A 90 4.41 23.04 7.84
N VAL A 91 3.37 23.50 7.13
CA VAL A 91 2.14 22.71 6.89
C VAL A 91 2.46 21.43 6.13
N LEU A 92 3.31 21.48 5.10
CA LEU A 92 3.75 20.30 4.36
C LEU A 92 4.48 19.31 5.26
N LEU A 93 5.41 19.77 6.09
CA LEU A 93 6.16 18.92 7.02
C LEU A 93 5.24 18.26 8.06
N VAL A 94 4.31 19.02 8.63
CA VAL A 94 3.31 18.48 9.56
C VAL A 94 2.42 17.45 8.86
N ALA A 95 1.96 17.73 7.65
CA ALA A 95 1.15 16.79 6.87
C ALA A 95 1.91 15.50 6.56
N ILE A 96 3.19 15.59 6.17
CA ILE A 96 4.06 14.42 5.95
C ILE A 96 4.24 13.64 7.25
N ALA A 97 4.52 14.32 8.37
CA ALA A 97 4.72 13.66 9.66
C ALA A 97 3.45 12.92 10.13
N VAL A 98 2.27 13.53 9.99
CA VAL A 98 0.98 12.90 10.29
C VAL A 98 0.72 11.72 9.35
N ALA A 99 0.93 11.89 8.04
CA ALA A 99 0.77 10.81 7.06
C ALA A 99 1.71 9.63 7.35
N MET A 100 2.96 9.89 7.72
CA MET A 100 3.93 8.87 8.13
C MET A 100 3.53 8.20 9.45
N GLY A 101 3.02 8.95 10.43
CA GLY A 101 2.51 8.40 11.68
C GLY A 101 1.33 7.45 11.45
N ILE A 102 0.32 7.89 10.68
CA ILE A 102 -0.82 7.05 10.29
C ILE A 102 -0.33 5.81 9.54
N ARG A 103 0.58 5.99 8.56
CA ARG A 103 1.12 4.90 7.75
C ARG A 103 1.85 3.84 8.60
N THR A 104 2.61 4.29 9.59
CA THR A 104 3.47 3.42 10.38
C THR A 104 2.68 2.65 11.44
N PHE A 105 1.72 3.29 12.08
CA PHE A 105 1.06 2.74 13.26
C PHE A 105 -0.37 2.27 13.03
N ILE A 106 -1.07 2.83 12.03
CA ILE A 106 -2.50 2.58 11.84
C ILE A 106 -2.72 1.74 10.60
N LEU A 107 -2.25 2.21 9.45
CA LEU A 107 -2.79 1.77 8.18
C LEU A 107 -1.73 1.82 7.08
N GLN A 108 -1.36 0.66 6.54
CA GLN A 108 -0.28 0.56 5.56
C GLN A 108 -0.81 0.16 4.18
N PRO A 109 -0.51 0.92 3.10
CA PRO A 109 -0.85 0.53 1.73
C PRO A 109 0.05 -0.60 1.23
N PHE A 110 -0.54 -1.57 0.56
CA PHE A 110 0.13 -2.68 -0.12
C PHE A 110 -0.43 -2.90 -1.52
N LYS A 111 0.44 -3.26 -2.46
CA LYS A 111 0.08 -3.83 -3.76
C LYS A 111 0.26 -5.34 -3.68
N ILE A 112 -0.70 -6.10 -4.20
CA ILE A 112 -0.61 -7.56 -4.28
C ILE A 112 0.17 -7.95 -5.55
N PRO A 113 1.39 -8.50 -5.44
CA PRO A 113 2.20 -8.78 -6.62
C PRO A 113 1.73 -10.06 -7.34
N THR A 114 1.27 -11.07 -6.60
CA THR A 114 1.00 -12.42 -7.15
C THR A 114 -0.46 -12.85 -7.00
N GLY A 115 -0.91 -13.71 -7.92
CA GLY A 115 -2.26 -14.30 -7.89
C GLY A 115 -2.48 -15.39 -6.84
N SER A 116 -1.63 -15.49 -5.81
CA SER A 116 -1.67 -16.59 -4.82
C SER A 116 -2.88 -16.53 -3.86
N MET A 117 -3.52 -15.36 -3.76
CA MET A 117 -4.70 -15.14 -2.92
C MET A 117 -6.01 -15.12 -3.71
N GLN A 118 -5.97 -15.39 -5.01
CA GLN A 118 -7.19 -15.48 -5.81
C GLN A 118 -8.00 -16.73 -5.41
N PRO A 119 -9.34 -16.70 -5.46
CA PRO A 119 -10.20 -15.62 -5.99
C PRO A 119 -10.50 -14.51 -4.96
N THR A 120 -9.93 -14.54 -3.76
CA THR A 120 -10.24 -13.53 -2.74
C THR A 120 -9.57 -12.19 -3.02
N LEU A 121 -8.27 -12.20 -3.27
CA LEU A 121 -7.47 -11.03 -3.63
C LEU A 121 -6.69 -11.28 -4.91
N TYR A 122 -6.68 -10.33 -5.82
CA TYR A 122 -6.07 -10.47 -7.13
C TYR A 122 -4.70 -9.81 -7.15
N GLY A 123 -3.69 -10.56 -7.59
CA GLY A 123 -2.38 -9.98 -7.87
C GLY A 123 -2.29 -9.40 -9.27
N VAL A 124 -1.07 -8.99 -9.62
CA VAL A 124 -0.75 -8.55 -10.98
C VAL A 124 -0.93 -9.72 -11.93
N THR A 125 -1.65 -9.48 -13.02
CA THR A 125 -1.81 -10.46 -14.12
C THR A 125 -1.49 -9.81 -15.43
N THR A 126 -0.95 -10.59 -16.35
CA THR A 126 -0.56 -10.13 -17.68
C THR A 126 -1.18 -11.03 -18.72
N GLN A 127 -1.74 -10.42 -19.76
CA GLN A 127 -2.32 -11.12 -20.89
C GLN A 127 -1.65 -10.65 -22.18
N GLU A 128 -1.10 -11.59 -22.95
CA GLU A 128 -0.64 -11.34 -24.32
C GLU A 128 -1.86 -11.01 -25.19
N LEU A 129 -1.76 -9.94 -25.99
CA LEU A 129 -2.81 -9.54 -26.90
C LEU A 129 -2.61 -10.26 -28.26
N PRO A 130 -3.69 -10.72 -28.90
CA PRO A 130 -3.64 -11.28 -30.24
C PRO A 130 -2.90 -10.37 -31.23
N PRO A 131 -2.08 -10.94 -32.13
CA PRO A 131 -1.42 -10.17 -33.19
C PRO A 131 -2.43 -9.36 -34.00
N GLY A 132 -2.13 -8.07 -34.23
CA GLY A 132 -3.02 -7.17 -34.98
C GLY A 132 -4.17 -6.56 -34.18
N GLN A 133 -4.34 -6.90 -32.90
CA GLN A 133 -5.29 -6.19 -32.04
C GLN A 133 -4.79 -4.76 -31.77
N GLU A 134 -5.54 -3.77 -32.23
CA GLU A 134 -5.28 -2.37 -31.94
C GLU A 134 -5.43 -2.07 -30.44
N LEU A 135 -4.54 -1.25 -29.92
CA LEU A 135 -4.65 -0.77 -28.55
C LEU A 135 -5.76 0.27 -28.43
N PRO A 136 -6.43 0.35 -27.26
CA PRO A 136 -7.40 1.40 -27.03
C PRO A 136 -6.77 2.79 -27.18
N ASN A 137 -7.59 3.77 -27.55
CA ASN A 137 -7.16 5.16 -27.64
C ASN A 137 -6.73 5.72 -26.27
N PHE A 138 -6.06 6.88 -26.29
CA PHE A 138 -5.50 7.50 -25.09
C PHE A 138 -6.51 7.66 -23.95
N PHE A 139 -7.72 8.16 -24.22
CA PHE A 139 -8.75 8.38 -23.19
C PHE A 139 -9.26 7.07 -22.60
N GLN A 140 -9.41 6.04 -23.44
CA GLN A 140 -9.79 4.72 -22.97
C GLN A 140 -8.69 4.10 -22.11
N ARG A 141 -7.41 4.25 -22.48
CA ARG A 141 -6.28 3.79 -21.66
C ARG A 141 -6.23 4.49 -20.30
N VAL A 142 -6.48 5.80 -20.26
CA VAL A 142 -6.57 6.55 -19.00
C VAL A 142 -7.73 6.04 -18.14
N LYS A 143 -8.91 5.82 -18.74
CA LYS A 143 -10.07 5.23 -18.04
C LYS A 143 -9.76 3.84 -17.51
N ASP A 144 -9.21 2.97 -18.35
CA ASP A 144 -8.88 1.58 -18.00
C ASP A 144 -7.83 1.51 -16.89
N PHE A 145 -6.84 2.41 -16.92
CA PHE A 145 -5.88 2.56 -15.83
C PHE A 145 -6.58 3.02 -14.54
N LEU A 146 -7.31 4.12 -14.56
CA LEU A 146 -7.93 4.68 -13.35
C LEU A 146 -8.96 3.73 -12.74
N VAL A 147 -9.83 3.12 -13.56
CA VAL A 147 -10.96 2.30 -13.10
C VAL A 147 -10.58 0.85 -12.84
N SER A 148 -9.77 0.26 -13.72
CA SER A 148 -9.49 -1.19 -13.72
C SER A 148 -8.02 -1.54 -13.51
N GLY A 149 -7.13 -0.54 -13.45
CA GLY A 149 -5.70 -0.75 -13.30
C GLY A 149 -5.03 -1.44 -14.48
N VAL A 150 -5.56 -1.26 -15.70
CA VAL A 150 -4.99 -1.86 -16.90
C VAL A 150 -4.00 -0.92 -17.57
N THR A 151 -2.81 -1.43 -17.84
CA THR A 151 -1.77 -0.77 -18.62
C THR A 151 -1.47 -1.58 -19.86
N TYR A 152 -1.49 -0.92 -21.02
CA TYR A 152 -1.23 -1.55 -22.31
C TYR A 152 0.20 -1.26 -22.79
N PHE A 153 0.88 -2.30 -23.25
CA PHE A 153 2.22 -2.24 -23.81
C PHE A 153 2.20 -2.74 -25.26
N HIS A 154 2.74 -1.93 -26.16
CA HIS A 154 3.00 -2.30 -27.55
C HIS A 154 4.38 -1.77 -27.93
N ILE A 155 5.35 -2.68 -28.04
CA ILE A 155 6.73 -2.39 -28.41
C ILE A 155 7.09 -3.35 -29.54
N VAL A 156 7.56 -2.78 -30.64
CA VAL A 156 7.95 -3.50 -31.87
C VAL A 156 9.44 -3.31 -32.07
N ALA A 157 10.15 -4.37 -32.47
CA ALA A 157 11.54 -4.27 -32.86
C ALA A 157 11.65 -3.46 -34.15
N HIS A 158 12.38 -2.34 -34.13
CA HIS A 158 12.62 -1.55 -35.34
C HIS A 158 13.73 -2.15 -36.22
N ASN A 159 14.67 -2.88 -35.62
CA ASN A 159 15.83 -3.45 -36.28
C ASN A 159 15.98 -4.93 -35.95
N ASP A 160 16.63 -5.66 -36.85
CA ASP A 160 17.14 -7.00 -36.57
C ASP A 160 18.22 -6.92 -35.48
N GLY A 161 18.20 -7.85 -34.52
CA GLY A 161 19.28 -7.92 -33.55
C GLY A 161 19.05 -8.83 -32.37
N VAL A 162 20.14 -9.09 -31.66
CA VAL A 162 20.14 -9.84 -30.41
C VAL A 162 19.77 -8.90 -29.28
N PHE A 163 18.97 -9.41 -28.34
CA PHE A 163 18.62 -8.68 -27.15
C PHE A 163 19.78 -8.57 -26.17
N SER A 164 19.90 -7.44 -25.50
CA SER A 164 20.80 -7.29 -24.35
C SER A 164 20.17 -6.46 -23.24
N ILE A 165 20.43 -6.88 -22.01
CA ILE A 165 19.95 -6.19 -20.81
C ILE A 165 20.81 -4.93 -20.59
N VAL A 166 20.16 -3.78 -20.43
CA VAL A 166 20.82 -2.53 -20.03
C VAL A 166 20.60 -2.26 -18.55
N ASP A 167 19.34 -2.26 -18.11
CA ASP A 167 18.97 -2.05 -16.72
C ASP A 167 18.40 -3.37 -16.15
N PRO A 168 19.18 -4.19 -15.41
CA PRO A 168 18.73 -5.48 -14.90
C PRO A 168 17.48 -5.40 -14.03
N GLN A 169 17.30 -4.29 -13.34
CA GLN A 169 16.16 -3.96 -12.51
C GLN A 169 15.62 -2.57 -12.89
N PRO A 170 14.30 -2.34 -12.76
CA PRO A 170 13.72 -1.03 -13.05
C PRO A 170 14.22 0.02 -12.06
N SER A 171 14.42 1.25 -12.54
CA SER A 171 14.65 2.39 -11.64
C SER A 171 13.38 2.65 -10.84
N ARG A 172 13.50 2.75 -9.52
CA ARG A 172 12.36 2.92 -8.61
C ARG A 172 12.33 4.33 -8.02
N PHE A 173 11.13 4.85 -7.84
CA PHE A 173 10.88 5.98 -6.94
C PHE A 173 9.77 5.58 -5.97
N LEU A 174 10.11 5.54 -4.68
CA LEU A 174 9.25 4.96 -3.65
C LEU A 174 8.82 3.53 -4.04
N LEU A 175 7.52 3.29 -4.17
CA LEU A 175 6.92 1.99 -4.50
C LEU A 175 6.69 1.80 -6.01
N PHE A 176 7.09 2.77 -6.85
CA PHE A 176 6.79 2.76 -8.27
C PHE A 176 8.03 2.44 -9.11
N ASN A 177 7.90 1.46 -10.00
CA ASN A 177 8.85 1.24 -11.09
C ASN A 177 8.64 2.34 -12.13
N LEU A 178 9.64 3.18 -12.36
CA LEU A 178 9.53 4.32 -13.28
C LEU A 178 9.91 3.95 -14.72
N ARG A 179 11.08 3.35 -14.89
CA ARG A 179 11.60 2.95 -16.19
C ARG A 179 12.53 1.76 -16.11
N GLN A 180 12.59 0.98 -17.18
CA GLN A 180 13.57 -0.07 -17.39
C GLN A 180 13.96 -0.11 -18.86
N ARG A 181 15.27 -0.22 -19.13
CA ARG A 181 15.80 -0.20 -20.49
C ARG A 181 16.42 -1.53 -20.87
N PHE A 182 16.32 -1.83 -22.16
CA PHE A 182 16.99 -2.93 -22.81
C PHE A 182 17.41 -2.54 -24.23
N LYS A 183 18.19 -3.38 -24.88
CA LYS A 183 18.64 -3.18 -26.25
C LYS A 183 18.22 -4.34 -27.15
N ILE A 184 18.03 -4.03 -28.42
CA ILE A 184 17.99 -5.01 -29.52
C ILE A 184 18.99 -4.52 -30.57
N GLY A 185 20.04 -5.32 -30.81
CA GLY A 185 21.22 -4.84 -31.52
C GLY A 185 21.83 -3.64 -30.79
N GLU A 186 21.99 -2.52 -31.50
CA GLU A 186 22.52 -1.26 -30.94
C GLU A 186 21.45 -0.32 -30.38
N GLU A 187 20.17 -0.59 -30.66
CA GLU A 187 19.07 0.33 -30.32
C GLU A 187 18.57 0.13 -28.89
N VAL A 188 18.38 1.23 -28.16
CA VAL A 188 17.90 1.22 -26.76
C VAL A 188 16.41 1.47 -26.69
N TYR A 189 15.68 0.53 -26.11
CA TYR A 189 14.26 0.61 -25.81
C TYR A 189 14.06 1.01 -24.35
N THR A 190 13.17 1.97 -24.10
CA THR A 190 12.80 2.40 -22.74
C THR A 190 11.35 2.05 -22.46
N VAL A 191 11.14 1.17 -21.48
CA VAL A 191 9.79 0.84 -21.00
C VAL A 191 9.50 1.71 -19.78
N TRP A 192 8.55 2.62 -19.92
CA TRP A 192 8.01 3.41 -18.80
C TRP A 192 6.97 2.61 -18.04
N PHE A 193 7.03 2.64 -16.72
CA PHE A 193 6.19 1.85 -15.82
C PHE A 193 6.17 0.36 -16.17
N PRO A 194 7.33 -0.30 -16.24
CA PRO A 194 7.45 -1.66 -16.74
C PRO A 194 6.65 -2.65 -15.86
N PRO A 195 6.04 -3.69 -16.48
CA PRO A 195 5.44 -4.78 -15.72
C PRO A 195 6.49 -5.48 -14.85
N GLU A 196 6.02 -6.17 -13.82
CA GLU A 196 6.86 -7.07 -13.04
C GLU A 196 7.41 -8.17 -13.96
N ASN A 197 8.67 -8.56 -13.78
CA ASN A 197 9.35 -9.57 -14.59
C ASN A 197 9.28 -9.29 -16.11
N LEU A 198 9.55 -8.04 -16.51
CA LEU A 198 9.57 -7.59 -17.92
C LEU A 198 10.27 -8.59 -18.87
N TRP A 199 11.39 -9.19 -18.44
CA TRP A 199 12.15 -10.15 -19.22
C TRP A 199 11.34 -11.37 -19.65
N ARG A 200 10.54 -11.91 -18.74
CA ARG A 200 9.64 -13.03 -19.02
C ARG A 200 8.62 -12.68 -20.10
N HIS A 201 8.09 -11.46 -20.06
CA HIS A 201 7.09 -10.99 -21.01
C HIS A 201 7.64 -10.66 -22.38
N ALA A 202 8.90 -10.22 -22.44
CA ALA A 202 9.60 -9.98 -23.70
C ALA A 202 10.17 -11.27 -24.32
N GLY A 203 9.89 -12.45 -23.73
CA GLY A 203 10.31 -13.75 -24.26
C GLY A 203 11.76 -14.13 -23.94
N PHE A 204 12.38 -13.48 -22.96
CA PHE A 204 13.75 -13.74 -22.55
C PHE A 204 13.83 -14.62 -21.30
N GLY A 205 14.80 -15.52 -21.31
CA GLY A 205 15.09 -16.45 -20.22
C GLY A 205 15.75 -15.77 -19.03
N GLY A 206 14.98 -14.96 -18.30
CA GLY A 206 15.29 -14.55 -16.93
C GLY A 206 14.64 -15.51 -15.93
N ASP A 207 15.26 -15.70 -14.75
CA ASP A 207 14.70 -16.44 -13.61
C ASP A 207 14.51 -17.96 -13.81
N GLY A 208 15.33 -18.60 -14.66
CA GLY A 208 15.35 -20.07 -14.82
C GLY A 208 14.40 -20.62 -15.90
N PHE A 209 13.87 -19.78 -16.78
CA PHE A 209 13.00 -20.18 -17.90
C PHE A 209 13.75 -20.16 -19.26
N PRO A 210 13.36 -21.01 -20.23
CA PRO A 210 14.02 -21.06 -21.55
C PRO A 210 13.73 -19.79 -22.38
N GLU A 211 14.74 -19.32 -23.11
CA GLU A 211 14.63 -18.21 -24.06
C GLU A 211 13.66 -18.57 -25.20
N ARG A 212 12.66 -17.72 -25.47
CA ARG A 212 11.72 -17.88 -26.58
C ARG A 212 12.25 -17.26 -27.88
N HIS A 213 13.08 -16.21 -27.78
CA HIS A 213 13.58 -15.47 -28.93
C HIS A 213 15.08 -15.15 -28.78
N PRO A 214 15.98 -15.93 -29.42
CA PRO A 214 17.42 -15.65 -29.39
C PRO A 214 17.79 -14.40 -30.23
N GLU A 215 16.96 -14.04 -31.21
CA GLU A 215 17.12 -12.86 -32.08
C GLU A 215 15.74 -12.30 -32.44
N PHE A 216 15.62 -10.98 -32.56
CA PHE A 216 14.42 -10.29 -33.04
C PHE A 216 14.58 -9.86 -34.49
N LYS A 217 13.49 -9.91 -35.25
CA LYS A 217 13.40 -9.33 -36.59
C LYS A 217 12.69 -7.99 -36.57
N ALA A 218 13.10 -7.09 -37.46
CA ALA A 218 12.41 -5.82 -37.65
C ALA A 218 10.91 -6.06 -37.94
N GLY A 219 10.04 -5.34 -37.23
CA GLY A 219 8.59 -5.50 -37.27
C GLY A 219 8.03 -6.56 -36.31
N GLN A 220 8.87 -7.32 -35.61
CA GLN A 220 8.40 -8.31 -34.62
C GLN A 220 7.95 -7.64 -33.32
N ASN A 221 6.80 -8.07 -32.79
CA ASN A 221 6.32 -7.61 -31.49
C ASN A 221 7.24 -8.13 -30.36
N ILE A 222 7.84 -7.20 -29.61
CA ILE A 222 8.60 -7.51 -28.39
C ILE A 222 7.65 -7.60 -27.20
N LEU A 223 6.75 -6.63 -27.08
CA LEU A 223 5.66 -6.65 -26.11
C LEU A 223 4.39 -6.28 -26.84
N HIS A 224 3.37 -7.14 -26.76
CA HIS A 224 2.01 -6.80 -27.16
C HIS A 224 1.07 -7.40 -26.14
N MET A 225 0.76 -6.61 -25.10
CA MET A 225 0.14 -7.14 -23.89
C MET A 225 -0.65 -6.08 -23.11
N ALA A 226 -1.57 -6.57 -22.28
CA ALA A 226 -2.23 -5.81 -21.23
C ALA A 226 -1.78 -6.35 -19.86
N ALA A 227 -1.37 -5.46 -18.96
CA ALA A 227 -1.06 -5.78 -17.57
C ALA A 227 -2.14 -5.19 -16.66
N VAL A 228 -2.74 -6.04 -15.84
CA VAL A 228 -3.68 -5.64 -14.79
C VAL A 228 -2.89 -5.54 -13.48
N ALA A 229 -2.93 -4.39 -12.85
CA ALA A 229 -2.10 -4.09 -11.68
C ALA A 229 -2.50 -4.81 -10.38
N GLY A 230 -3.65 -5.50 -10.39
CA GLY A 230 -4.17 -6.24 -9.23
C GLY A 230 -4.67 -5.32 -8.11
N ASP A 231 -4.90 -5.92 -6.94
CA ASP A 231 -5.37 -5.21 -5.76
C ASP A 231 -4.32 -4.34 -5.13
N HIS A 232 -4.78 -3.14 -4.79
CA HIS A 232 -4.11 -2.25 -3.88
C HIS A 232 -5.00 -2.11 -2.65
N LEU A 233 -4.46 -2.53 -1.51
CA LEU A 233 -5.23 -2.67 -0.29
C LEU A 233 -4.54 -2.03 0.90
N PHE A 234 -5.34 -1.74 1.91
CA PHE A 234 -4.89 -1.29 3.20
C PHE A 234 -4.81 -2.44 4.20
N VAL A 235 -3.73 -2.41 4.98
CA VAL A 235 -3.47 -3.31 6.09
C VAL A 235 -3.66 -2.53 7.39
N ASP A 236 -4.56 -3.04 8.22
CA ASP A 236 -4.83 -2.55 9.57
C ASP A 236 -3.79 -3.12 10.54
N ARG A 237 -3.00 -2.23 11.14
CA ARG A 237 -1.95 -2.54 12.12
C ARG A 237 -2.40 -2.35 13.58
N VAL A 238 -3.66 -1.95 13.78
CA VAL A 238 -4.23 -1.63 15.09
C VAL A 238 -4.98 -2.81 15.66
N THR A 239 -5.80 -3.50 14.84
CA THR A 239 -6.69 -4.57 15.32
C THR A 239 -5.97 -5.63 16.16
N TYR A 240 -4.77 -6.05 15.75
CA TYR A 240 -4.04 -7.12 16.45
C TYR A 240 -3.35 -6.68 17.75
N ASN A 241 -3.41 -5.40 18.10
CA ASN A 241 -3.00 -4.92 19.42
C ASN A 241 -4.10 -5.17 20.48
N PHE A 242 -5.35 -5.41 20.06
CA PHE A 242 -6.51 -5.57 20.93
C PHE A 242 -7.13 -6.97 20.87
N ARG A 243 -6.86 -7.73 19.81
CA ARG A 243 -7.26 -9.14 19.69
C ARG A 243 -6.19 -9.97 19.01
N HIS A 244 -6.21 -11.29 19.23
CA HIS A 244 -5.38 -12.18 18.42
C HIS A 244 -5.96 -12.38 17.01
N PRO A 245 -5.11 -12.65 16.00
CA PRO A 245 -5.54 -13.15 14.70
C PRO A 245 -6.45 -14.37 14.83
N ALA A 246 -7.53 -14.39 14.06
CA ALA A 246 -8.50 -15.47 14.05
C ALA A 246 -8.40 -16.25 12.74
N ARG A 247 -8.76 -17.54 12.76
CA ARG A 247 -8.78 -18.37 11.55
C ARG A 247 -9.62 -17.69 10.46
N GLY A 248 -9.14 -17.73 9.23
CA GLY A 248 -9.77 -17.07 8.08
C GLY A 248 -9.33 -15.62 7.88
N ASP A 249 -8.75 -14.95 8.89
CA ASP A 249 -8.14 -13.62 8.70
C ASP A 249 -7.06 -13.70 7.60
N ILE A 250 -7.06 -12.73 6.68
CA ILE A 250 -5.93 -12.57 5.75
C ILE A 250 -4.91 -11.66 6.41
N VAL A 251 -3.80 -12.26 6.78
CA VAL A 251 -2.73 -11.64 7.55
C VAL A 251 -1.60 -11.22 6.63
N VAL A 252 -1.05 -10.04 6.89
CA VAL A 252 0.26 -9.63 6.39
C VAL A 252 1.29 -9.93 7.45
N PHE A 253 2.38 -10.59 7.10
CA PHE A 253 3.43 -11.02 8.02
C PHE A 253 4.81 -10.91 7.40
N LYS A 254 5.84 -10.87 8.26
CA LYS A 254 7.24 -10.91 7.84
C LYS A 254 7.73 -12.35 7.70
N THR A 255 8.59 -12.59 6.71
CA THR A 255 9.24 -13.89 6.50
C THR A 255 10.42 -14.16 7.44
N SER A 256 10.76 -13.23 8.34
CA SER A 256 11.85 -13.34 9.32
C SER A 256 11.76 -14.64 10.16
N GLY A 257 12.78 -15.48 10.15
CA GLY A 257 12.78 -16.73 10.92
C GLY A 257 11.97 -17.88 10.31
N ILE A 258 11.44 -17.71 9.09
CA ILE A 258 10.95 -18.82 8.26
C ILE A 258 12.15 -19.40 7.51
N HIS A 259 12.59 -20.59 7.89
CA HIS A 259 13.76 -21.23 7.30
C HIS A 259 13.33 -21.98 6.03
N SER A 260 13.45 -21.33 4.87
CA SER A 260 13.26 -21.97 3.56
C SER A 260 14.30 -21.46 2.55
N PRO A 261 15.02 -22.35 1.85
CA PRO A 261 16.05 -21.94 0.88
C PRO A 261 15.47 -21.21 -0.33
N PHE A 262 14.15 -21.21 -0.52
CA PHE A 262 13.45 -20.60 -1.64
C PHE A 262 12.68 -19.33 -1.25
N MET A 263 12.81 -18.88 0.01
CA MET A 263 12.13 -17.70 0.51
C MET A 263 13.16 -16.66 0.99
N PRO A 264 13.16 -15.45 0.42
CA PRO A 264 14.00 -14.37 0.95
C PRO A 264 13.55 -13.98 2.35
N GLU A 265 14.51 -13.74 3.24
CA GLU A 265 14.24 -13.22 4.58
C GLU A 265 13.74 -11.76 4.53
N ASP A 266 13.03 -11.36 5.60
CA ASP A 266 12.54 -10.01 5.84
C ASP A 266 11.61 -9.42 4.76
N GLN A 267 10.94 -10.28 3.98
CA GLN A 267 9.91 -9.88 3.04
C GLN A 267 8.52 -9.85 3.68
N HIS A 268 7.59 -9.14 3.03
CA HIS A 268 6.19 -9.06 3.47
C HIS A 268 5.34 -10.00 2.62
N TYR A 269 4.67 -10.94 3.27
CA TYR A 269 3.78 -11.91 2.64
C TYR A 269 2.35 -11.69 3.13
N ILE A 270 1.39 -12.02 2.28
CA ILE A 270 -0.04 -11.97 2.58
C ILE A 270 -0.64 -13.34 2.31
N LYS A 271 -1.25 -13.94 3.34
CA LYS A 271 -1.86 -15.27 3.27
C LYS A 271 -3.06 -15.37 4.20
N ARG A 272 -3.91 -16.37 3.99
CA ARG A 272 -5.03 -16.68 4.88
C ARG A 272 -4.53 -17.48 6.08
N LEU A 273 -4.93 -17.08 7.28
CA LEU A 273 -4.64 -17.81 8.50
C LEU A 273 -5.46 -19.11 8.56
N ILE A 274 -4.78 -20.25 8.52
CA ILE A 274 -5.40 -21.58 8.46
C ILE A 274 -5.32 -22.30 9.80
N GLY A 275 -4.17 -22.32 10.47
CA GLY A 275 -3.96 -23.08 11.72
C GLY A 275 -3.42 -22.20 12.84
N LEU A 276 -3.94 -22.40 14.05
CA LEU A 276 -3.51 -21.72 15.28
C LEU A 276 -2.63 -22.63 16.13
N GLY A 277 -1.78 -22.06 16.97
CA GLY A 277 -0.88 -22.83 17.82
C GLY A 277 -1.61 -23.81 18.74
N GLY A 278 -1.15 -25.06 18.76
CA GLY A 278 -1.76 -26.18 19.50
C GLY A 278 -2.76 -27.00 18.68
N GLU A 279 -3.06 -26.62 17.44
CA GLU A 279 -3.99 -27.33 16.58
C GLU A 279 -3.31 -28.36 15.68
N THR A 280 -4.07 -29.37 15.30
CA THR A 280 -3.69 -30.32 14.25
C THR A 280 -4.40 -29.95 12.95
N VAL A 281 -3.62 -29.74 11.89
CA VAL A 281 -4.10 -29.40 10.55
C VAL A 281 -3.88 -30.59 9.63
N GLN A 282 -4.86 -30.88 8.79
CA GLN A 282 -4.82 -31.89 7.73
C GLN A 282 -5.55 -31.31 6.51
N ILE A 283 -5.28 -31.82 5.31
CA ILE A 283 -6.02 -31.47 4.10
C ILE A 283 -6.67 -32.74 3.58
N GLY A 284 -7.99 -32.72 3.37
CA GLY A 284 -8.75 -33.83 2.81
C GLY A 284 -8.54 -33.99 1.31
N ASN A 285 -8.79 -35.19 0.78
CA ASN A 285 -8.78 -35.45 -0.67
C ASN A 285 -9.89 -34.70 -1.42
N ASP A 286 -10.92 -34.29 -0.69
CA ASP A 286 -11.98 -33.39 -1.13
C ASP A 286 -11.53 -31.91 -1.22
N ARG A 287 -10.25 -31.62 -0.94
CA ARG A 287 -9.62 -30.30 -1.02
C ARG A 287 -10.00 -29.32 0.09
N HIS A 288 -10.49 -29.84 1.21
CA HIS A 288 -10.84 -29.03 2.38
C HIS A 288 -9.84 -29.22 3.50
N VAL A 289 -9.53 -28.13 4.21
CA VAL A 289 -8.73 -28.23 5.44
C VAL A 289 -9.58 -28.83 6.55
N VAL A 290 -8.97 -29.71 7.34
CA VAL A 290 -9.53 -30.31 8.55
C VAL A 290 -8.68 -29.82 9.74
N ILE A 291 -9.34 -29.19 10.72
CA ILE A 291 -8.72 -28.68 11.94
C ILE A 291 -9.23 -29.49 13.13
N ASN A 292 -8.33 -30.17 13.85
CA ASN A 292 -8.69 -31.02 15.00
C ASN A 292 -9.84 -31.99 14.69
N GLY A 293 -9.86 -32.57 13.48
CA GLY A 293 -10.92 -33.47 13.01
C GLY A 293 -12.18 -32.78 12.46
N LYS A 294 -12.29 -31.44 12.57
CA LYS A 294 -13.41 -30.67 11.99
C LYS A 294 -13.03 -30.11 10.62
N ARG A 295 -13.71 -30.58 9.58
CA ARG A 295 -13.61 -30.07 8.21
C ARG A 295 -14.10 -28.62 8.14
N LEU A 296 -13.36 -27.75 7.45
CA LEU A 296 -13.79 -26.39 7.10
C LEU A 296 -14.59 -26.43 5.81
N ASP A 297 -15.62 -25.60 5.65
CA ASP A 297 -16.44 -25.51 4.45
C ASP A 297 -16.90 -24.06 4.20
N THR A 298 -17.82 -23.86 3.25
CA THR A 298 -18.33 -22.54 2.87
C THR A 298 -19.11 -21.83 3.99
N SER A 299 -19.57 -22.55 5.02
CA SER A 299 -20.24 -21.96 6.19
C SER A 299 -19.25 -21.33 7.18
N VAL A 300 -17.96 -21.64 7.06
CA VAL A 300 -16.92 -21.06 7.91
C VAL A 300 -16.60 -19.65 7.40
N PRO A 301 -16.64 -18.62 8.27
CA PRO A 301 -16.36 -17.25 7.87
C PRO A 301 -15.05 -17.11 7.08
N HIS A 302 -15.12 -16.38 5.98
CA HIS A 302 -14.02 -16.13 5.06
C HIS A 302 -13.54 -17.32 4.21
N PHE A 303 -14.20 -18.49 4.27
CA PHE A 303 -13.86 -19.66 3.44
C PHE A 303 -14.86 -19.94 2.31
N SER A 304 -15.97 -19.19 2.25
CA SER A 304 -16.99 -19.26 1.18
C SER A 304 -16.37 -19.34 -0.22
N LYS A 305 -15.51 -18.39 -0.58
CA LYS A 305 -14.87 -18.33 -1.91
C LYS A 305 -13.81 -19.40 -2.16
N VAL A 306 -13.18 -19.89 -1.10
CA VAL A 306 -12.11 -20.90 -1.20
C VAL A 306 -12.68 -22.29 -1.46
N TYR A 307 -13.82 -22.58 -0.84
CA TYR A 307 -14.51 -23.87 -0.90
C TYR A 307 -15.78 -23.86 -1.75
N ASP A 308 -16.00 -22.80 -2.53
CA ASP A 308 -17.02 -22.81 -3.57
C ASP A 308 -16.53 -23.66 -4.75
N GLU A 309 -17.08 -24.87 -4.84
CA GLU A 309 -16.73 -25.85 -5.87
C GLU A 309 -17.05 -25.37 -7.29
N SER A 310 -17.92 -24.37 -7.47
CA SER A 310 -18.21 -23.80 -8.79
C SER A 310 -16.98 -23.13 -9.44
N HIS A 311 -16.00 -22.76 -8.61
CA HIS A 311 -14.71 -22.23 -9.05
C HIS A 311 -13.68 -23.32 -9.40
N TRP A 312 -13.91 -24.57 -9.01
CA TRP A 312 -13.00 -25.70 -9.20
C TRP A 312 -13.08 -26.26 -10.62
N LYS A 313 -12.74 -25.44 -11.61
CA LYS A 313 -12.60 -25.87 -13.02
C LYS A 313 -11.16 -26.29 -13.31
N ASN A 314 -10.93 -27.08 -14.35
CA ASN A 314 -9.57 -27.34 -14.83
C ASN A 314 -8.89 -26.02 -15.21
N GLY A 315 -7.80 -25.67 -14.52
CA GLY A 315 -7.14 -24.37 -14.65
C GLY A 315 -7.73 -23.23 -13.80
N GLY A 316 -8.78 -23.50 -13.00
CA GLY A 316 -9.39 -22.57 -12.06
C GLY A 316 -8.83 -22.68 -10.64
N TYR A 317 -9.45 -21.96 -9.70
CA TYR A 317 -9.06 -22.00 -8.29
C TYR A 317 -9.54 -23.30 -7.67
N MET A 318 -8.64 -24.03 -7.04
CA MET A 318 -8.95 -25.24 -6.30
C MET A 318 -8.80 -24.92 -4.82
N GLY A 319 -9.62 -25.56 -3.97
CA GLY A 319 -9.43 -25.52 -2.52
C GLY A 319 -8.01 -25.93 -2.09
N HIS A 320 -7.82 -26.23 -0.82
CA HIS A 320 -6.50 -26.62 -0.35
C HIS A 320 -6.19 -28.05 -0.81
N VAL A 321 -5.12 -28.26 -1.58
CA VAL A 321 -4.73 -29.59 -2.08
C VAL A 321 -3.41 -30.09 -1.48
N ASN A 322 -3.33 -31.40 -1.29
CA ASN A 322 -2.13 -32.15 -0.89
C ASN A 322 -1.20 -32.40 -2.07
N GLY A 323 0.10 -32.56 -1.81
CA GLY A 323 1.07 -33.02 -2.79
C GLY A 323 2.08 -31.95 -3.21
N SER A 324 2.98 -32.34 -4.12
CA SER A 324 4.03 -31.45 -4.64
C SER A 324 3.62 -30.86 -5.98
N PHE A 325 3.10 -29.63 -5.95
CA PHE A 325 2.73 -28.86 -7.15
C PHE A 325 3.81 -27.86 -7.57
N HIS A 326 4.77 -27.61 -6.68
CA HIS A 326 5.96 -26.83 -6.95
C HIS A 326 7.20 -27.64 -6.58
N PRO A 327 7.69 -28.52 -7.48
CA PRO A 327 8.86 -29.36 -7.21
C PRO A 327 10.11 -28.55 -6.84
N SER A 328 10.20 -27.31 -7.34
CA SER A 328 11.27 -26.37 -7.02
C SER A 328 11.25 -25.82 -5.60
N LEU A 329 10.16 -25.98 -4.85
CA LEU A 329 10.03 -25.51 -3.46
C LEU A 329 10.34 -26.59 -2.41
N GLY A 330 10.73 -27.80 -2.85
CA GLY A 330 11.09 -28.91 -1.97
C GLY A 330 9.93 -29.86 -1.65
N ILE A 331 10.11 -30.65 -0.58
CA ILE A 331 9.12 -31.66 -0.16
C ILE A 331 8.02 -30.97 0.65
N PRO A 332 6.73 -31.12 0.29
CA PRO A 332 5.64 -30.48 1.01
C PRO A 332 5.40 -31.13 2.38
N TYR A 333 5.00 -30.32 3.36
CA TYR A 333 4.53 -30.76 4.68
C TYR A 333 3.18 -31.49 4.64
N PHE A 334 2.47 -31.44 3.51
CA PHE A 334 1.19 -32.11 3.26
C PHE A 334 1.29 -32.92 1.96
N PRO A 335 2.03 -34.04 1.93
CA PRO A 335 2.17 -34.85 0.73
C PRO A 335 0.90 -35.61 0.36
N ASP A 336 0.08 -35.97 1.35
CA ASP A 336 -1.15 -36.75 1.20
C ASP A 336 -2.16 -36.43 2.31
N GLU A 337 -3.38 -36.96 2.15
CA GLU A 337 -4.46 -36.79 3.12
C GLU A 337 -4.15 -37.42 4.49
N ALA A 338 -3.29 -38.43 4.59
CA ALA A 338 -2.99 -39.08 5.87
C ALA A 338 -2.13 -38.20 6.79
N THR A 339 -1.44 -37.21 6.22
CA THR A 339 -0.50 -36.37 6.94
C THR A 339 -1.19 -35.34 7.84
N LYS A 340 -0.75 -35.31 9.10
CA LYS A 340 -1.22 -34.37 10.12
C LYS A 340 -0.08 -33.46 10.56
N PHE A 341 -0.30 -32.16 10.50
CA PHE A 341 0.66 -31.16 10.95
C PHE A 341 0.19 -30.58 12.29
N ALA A 342 0.97 -30.78 13.36
CA ALA A 342 0.73 -30.16 14.64
C ALA A 342 1.37 -28.77 14.68
N VAL A 343 0.55 -27.71 14.74
CA VAL A 343 1.05 -26.33 14.80
C VAL A 343 1.63 -26.08 16.20
N PRO A 344 2.93 -25.75 16.32
CA PRO A 344 3.53 -25.50 17.61
C PRO A 344 2.83 -24.35 18.37
N PRO A 345 2.85 -24.35 19.71
CA PRO A 345 2.38 -23.21 20.49
C PRO A 345 3.08 -21.92 20.04
N LYS A 346 2.33 -20.81 20.03
CA LYS A 346 2.80 -19.48 19.56
C LYS A 346 3.20 -19.42 18.08
N GLN A 347 2.85 -20.41 17.27
CA GLN A 347 3.03 -20.35 15.83
C GLN A 347 1.68 -20.35 15.10
N TYR A 348 1.73 -19.93 13.84
CA TYR A 348 0.62 -19.94 12.91
C TYR A 348 0.95 -20.71 11.65
N LEU A 349 -0.08 -21.23 11.01
CA LEU A 349 -0.02 -21.87 9.71
C LEU A 349 -0.92 -21.11 8.75
N VAL A 350 -0.40 -20.73 7.57
CA VAL A 350 -1.14 -19.94 6.58
C VAL A 350 -1.11 -20.62 5.22
N MET A 351 -2.15 -20.41 4.41
CA MET A 351 -2.19 -20.87 3.02
C MET A 351 -2.72 -19.76 2.11
N GLY A 352 -2.29 -19.79 0.86
CA GLY A 352 -2.91 -18.98 -0.20
C GLY A 352 -4.11 -19.71 -0.78
N ASP A 353 -5.14 -18.93 -1.09
CA ASP A 353 -6.41 -19.43 -1.62
C ASP A 353 -6.25 -20.06 -3.01
N ASN A 354 -5.27 -19.62 -3.80
CA ASN A 354 -4.91 -20.23 -5.08
C ASN A 354 -3.79 -21.24 -4.86
N THR A 355 -4.16 -22.44 -4.42
CA THR A 355 -3.18 -23.46 -4.00
C THR A 355 -2.07 -23.73 -5.00
N LEU A 356 -2.42 -23.90 -6.27
CA LEU A 356 -1.47 -24.26 -7.33
C LEU A 356 -0.50 -23.13 -7.71
N ASN A 357 -0.69 -21.94 -7.14
CA ASN A 357 0.12 -20.75 -7.39
C ASN A 357 0.55 -20.07 -6.09
N SER A 358 0.67 -20.84 -5.00
CA SER A 358 0.99 -20.30 -3.68
C SER A 358 2.18 -21.01 -3.04
N SER A 359 3.24 -20.25 -2.81
CA SER A 359 4.28 -20.60 -1.84
C SER A 359 3.84 -20.17 -0.43
N ASP A 360 3.48 -21.14 0.41
CA ASP A 360 2.93 -20.95 1.76
C ASP A 360 3.31 -22.11 2.70
N SER A 361 2.69 -22.18 3.88
CA SER A 361 3.07 -23.13 4.94
C SER A 361 3.05 -24.61 4.52
N ARG A 362 2.44 -24.94 3.38
CA ARG A 362 2.58 -26.28 2.79
C ARG A 362 4.01 -26.65 2.42
N TYR A 363 4.88 -25.67 2.19
CA TYR A 363 6.28 -25.88 1.80
C TYR A 363 7.27 -25.46 2.87
N TRP A 364 6.94 -24.48 3.72
CA TRP A 364 7.86 -23.94 4.72
C TRP A 364 7.37 -24.08 6.17
N GLY A 365 6.23 -24.75 6.39
CA GLY A 365 5.73 -25.07 7.72
C GLY A 365 5.08 -23.87 8.43
N SER A 366 4.99 -23.93 9.75
CA SER A 366 4.46 -22.85 10.58
C SER A 366 5.49 -21.75 10.86
N PHE A 367 5.02 -20.59 11.29
CA PHE A 367 5.87 -19.43 11.59
C PHE A 367 5.49 -18.74 12.90
N PRO A 368 6.40 -17.98 13.54
CA PRO A 368 6.13 -17.30 14.80
C PRO A 368 4.99 -16.28 14.70
N ARG A 369 4.07 -16.28 15.67
CA ARG A 369 2.89 -15.41 15.66
C ARG A 369 3.25 -13.91 15.69
N GLU A 370 4.37 -13.56 16.30
CA GLU A 370 4.91 -12.20 16.41
C GLU A 370 5.31 -11.60 15.05
N ASN A 371 5.46 -12.41 14.01
CA ASN A 371 5.74 -11.91 12.66
C ASN A 371 4.51 -11.30 11.98
N VAL A 372 3.31 -11.51 12.52
CA VAL A 372 2.08 -10.94 11.97
C VAL A 372 2.07 -9.43 12.18
N ILE A 373 1.97 -8.69 11.08
CA ILE A 373 1.96 -7.23 11.05
C ILE A 373 0.55 -6.68 11.20
N GLY A 374 -0.42 -7.25 10.50
CA GLY A 374 -1.75 -6.65 10.41
C GLY A 374 -2.74 -7.45 9.57
N LYS A 375 -3.99 -7.01 9.60
CA LYS A 375 -5.11 -7.59 8.85
C LYS A 375 -5.33 -6.82 7.56
N SER A 376 -5.38 -7.49 6.42
CA SER A 376 -5.90 -6.87 5.20
C SER A 376 -7.42 -6.70 5.32
N PHE A 377 -7.97 -5.55 4.92
CA PHE A 377 -9.39 -5.24 5.17
C PHE A 377 -10.11 -4.43 4.10
N PHE A 378 -9.40 -3.63 3.28
CA PHE A 378 -10.03 -2.73 2.31
C PHE A 378 -9.19 -2.65 1.03
N VAL A 379 -9.80 -2.89 -0.12
CA VAL A 379 -9.20 -2.62 -1.44
C VAL A 379 -9.53 -1.19 -1.83
N TYR A 380 -8.51 -0.34 -1.95
CA TYR A 380 -8.70 1.06 -2.30
C TYR A 380 -8.55 1.33 -3.80
N TRP A 381 -8.02 0.38 -4.57
CA TRP A 381 -7.93 0.46 -6.02
C TRP A 381 -7.67 -0.95 -6.59
N PRO A 382 -8.23 -1.35 -7.74
CA PRO A 382 -9.00 -0.57 -8.73
C PRO A 382 -10.43 -0.17 -8.30
N PHE A 383 -11.02 0.85 -8.94
CA PHE A 383 -12.40 1.33 -8.71
C PHE A 383 -13.46 0.50 -9.47
N ASN A 384 -13.34 -0.82 -9.42
CA ASN A 384 -14.32 -1.75 -10.00
C ASN A 384 -15.12 -2.45 -8.89
N SER A 385 -15.78 -3.57 -9.18
CA SER A 385 -16.57 -4.34 -8.21
C SER A 385 -15.78 -4.83 -6.99
N ARG A 386 -14.45 -4.66 -6.99
CA ARG A 386 -13.54 -5.09 -5.93
C ARG A 386 -13.15 -3.95 -5.00
N PHE A 387 -13.44 -2.69 -5.36
CA PHE A 387 -13.25 -1.54 -4.47
C PHE A 387 -14.13 -1.66 -3.24
N GLY A 388 -13.54 -1.51 -2.06
CA GLY A 388 -14.29 -1.48 -0.81
C GLY A 388 -13.77 -2.45 0.23
N TRP A 389 -14.60 -2.65 1.26
CA TRP A 389 -14.39 -3.63 2.30
C TRP A 389 -14.50 -5.03 1.69
N TRP A 390 -13.46 -5.84 1.85
CA TRP A 390 -13.46 -7.20 1.34
C TRP A 390 -13.44 -8.15 2.56
N GLY A 391 -14.24 -9.23 2.51
CA GLY A 391 -14.34 -10.20 3.61
C GLY A 391 -15.57 -10.06 4.53
N HIS A 392 -16.59 -9.29 4.14
CA HIS A 392 -17.94 -9.43 4.70
C HIS A 392 -18.70 -10.50 3.90
N ASP A 393 -18.39 -11.77 4.17
CA ASP A 393 -19.20 -12.92 3.72
C ASP A 393 -19.93 -13.51 4.92
#